data_AF-U1WMQ9-F1
#
_entry.id   AF-U1WMQ9-F1
#
_cell.length_a   1.000
_cell.length_b   1.000
_cell.length_c   1.000
_cell.angle_alpha   90.00
_cell.angle_beta   90.00
_cell.angle_gamma   90.00
#
_symmetry.space_group_name_H-M   'P 1'
#
loop_
_entity.id
_entity.type
_entity.pdbx_description
1 polymer ?
#
loop_
_entity_poly.entity_id
_entity_poly.type
_entity_poly.pdbx_seq_one_letter_code
_entity_poly.pdbx_strand_id
1 'polypeptide(L)'
;MKKQMLIGCLVLSCGFLSVNPVIAEPVTAAVKKQAASPTQIKKIDEKNIISLLVEAENRYFYTLGGGKGKTEVFNIKDSQYRYLSSDIGTRKKLLDYLMKAFTKEASETYIKERFIEYKGRMAQVNADKGNILEFNKATAKLIKGSSTMKEYQLSIPYPEHQSKPEIKTIKVKKVNGVWRIATSPEKLF
;
A
#
# COMPACT_ATOMS: atom_id res chain seq x y z
N MET A 1 59.98 85.56 -9.91
CA MET A 1 59.27 86.17 -8.76
C MET A 1 58.17 85.22 -8.32
N LYS A 2 58.05 84.96 -6.99
CA LYS A 2 56.86 84.67 -6.15
C LYS A 2 55.56 84.20 -6.88
N LYS A 3 54.75 83.24 -6.45
CA LYS A 3 54.45 82.65 -5.12
C LYS A 3 53.28 81.64 -5.32
N GLN A 4 53.17 80.65 -4.43
CA GLN A 4 51.93 80.17 -3.74
C GLN A 4 50.87 79.34 -4.52
N MET A 5 50.57 78.10 -4.07
CA MET A 5 49.55 77.65 -3.05
C MET A 5 48.12 77.67 -3.62
N LEU A 6 47.16 76.76 -3.39
CA LEU A 6 46.96 75.52 -2.62
C LEU A 6 45.49 75.07 -2.91
N ILE A 7 45.07 73.90 -2.40
CA ILE A 7 43.66 73.43 -2.17
C ILE A 7 42.98 72.78 -3.41
N GLY A 8 42.34 71.61 -3.34
CA GLY A 8 41.96 70.78 -2.20
C GLY A 8 41.29 69.45 -2.60
N CYS A 9 41.09 68.60 -1.59
CA CYS A 9 40.46 67.28 -1.59
C CYS A 9 39.04 67.21 -2.17
N LEU A 10 38.74 66.10 -2.84
CA LEU A 10 37.60 65.26 -2.46
C LEU A 10 37.86 63.80 -2.90
N VAL A 11 38.05 62.92 -1.93
CA VAL A 11 38.18 61.47 -2.15
C VAL A 11 36.77 60.88 -2.08
N LEU A 12 36.30 60.28 -3.17
CA LEU A 12 35.12 59.42 -3.17
C LEU A 12 35.61 57.98 -3.43
N SER A 13 35.60 57.16 -2.38
CA SER A 13 35.95 55.74 -2.48
C SER A 13 34.76 54.96 -3.03
N CYS A 14 34.87 54.41 -4.24
CA CYS A 14 33.99 53.35 -4.71
C CYS A 14 34.63 52.00 -4.37
N GLY A 15 33.96 51.23 -3.52
CA GLY A 15 34.36 49.87 -3.18
C GLY A 15 34.29 48.93 -4.39
N PHE A 16 35.34 48.14 -4.57
CA PHE A 16 35.39 47.04 -5.53
C PHE A 16 34.61 45.84 -4.98
N LEU A 17 33.56 45.40 -5.69
CA LEU A 17 32.95 44.09 -5.48
C LEU A 17 33.62 43.07 -6.40
N SER A 18 34.32 42.11 -5.81
CA SER A 18 34.86 40.95 -6.51
C SER A 18 33.72 40.00 -6.92
N VAL A 19 33.51 39.82 -8.21
CA VAL A 19 32.66 38.76 -8.76
C VAL A 19 33.52 37.55 -9.11
N ASN A 20 33.38 36.46 -8.35
CA ASN A 20 33.87 35.15 -8.76
C ASN A 20 32.83 34.50 -9.70
N PRO A 21 33.26 33.90 -10.83
CA PRO A 21 32.35 33.17 -11.70
C PRO A 21 31.99 31.82 -11.07
N VAL A 22 30.71 31.62 -10.79
CA VAL A 22 30.16 30.32 -10.40
C VAL A 22 30.02 29.46 -11.65
N ILE A 23 30.85 28.44 -11.77
CA ILE A 23 30.70 27.38 -12.77
C ILE A 23 29.52 26.50 -12.31
N ALA A 24 28.45 26.48 -13.10
CA ALA A 24 27.29 25.63 -12.85
C ALA A 24 27.62 24.18 -13.26
N GLU A 25 27.66 23.28 -12.28
CA GLU A 25 27.72 21.83 -12.55
C GLU A 25 26.36 21.34 -13.09
N PRO A 26 26.35 20.36 -14.02
CA PRO A 26 25.11 19.80 -14.51
C PRO A 26 24.50 18.90 -13.44
N VAL A 27 23.40 19.36 -12.83
CA VAL A 27 22.57 18.54 -11.94
C VAL A 27 21.94 17.42 -12.76
N THR A 28 22.52 16.23 -12.69
CA THR A 28 21.91 15.00 -13.20
C THR A 28 20.70 14.67 -12.32
N ALA A 29 19.51 15.06 -12.78
CA ALA A 29 18.26 14.70 -12.14
C ALA A 29 18.08 13.18 -12.20
N ALA A 30 18.35 12.49 -11.09
CA ALA A 30 18.00 11.09 -10.91
C ALA A 30 16.48 10.94 -10.97
N VAL A 31 15.98 10.44 -12.10
CA VAL A 31 14.57 10.07 -12.26
C VAL A 31 14.26 8.92 -11.31
N LYS A 32 13.73 9.23 -10.13
CA LYS A 32 13.13 8.23 -9.24
C LYS A 32 11.98 7.58 -9.99
N LYS A 33 12.20 6.36 -10.50
CA LYS A 33 11.18 5.51 -11.09
C LYS A 33 10.10 5.29 -10.04
N GLN A 34 8.97 5.97 -10.17
CA GLN A 34 7.86 5.88 -9.23
C GLN A 34 7.44 4.41 -9.13
N ALA A 35 7.49 3.86 -7.92
CA ALA A 35 7.06 2.49 -7.67
C ALA A 35 5.61 2.35 -8.17
N ALA A 36 5.36 1.35 -9.02
CA ALA A 36 4.03 1.11 -9.54
C ALA A 36 3.06 0.92 -8.36
N SER A 37 1.89 1.57 -8.42
CA SER A 37 0.86 1.39 -7.40
C SER A 37 0.59 -0.11 -7.19
N PRO A 38 0.55 -0.62 -5.94
CA PRO A 38 0.31 -2.04 -5.66
C PRO A 38 -0.97 -2.58 -6.31
N THR A 39 -1.95 -1.70 -6.57
CA THR A 39 -3.23 -2.05 -7.20
C THR A 39 -3.24 -1.90 -8.73
N GLN A 40 -2.13 -1.53 -9.36
CA GLN A 40 -2.02 -1.27 -10.81
C GLN A 40 -0.85 -2.02 -11.46
N ILE A 41 -0.52 -3.21 -10.95
CA ILE A 41 0.57 -4.05 -11.45
C ILE A 41 0.19 -4.65 -12.81
N LYS A 42 0.83 -4.20 -13.89
CA LYS A 42 0.63 -4.74 -15.25
C LYS A 42 1.54 -5.94 -15.58
N LYS A 43 2.73 -5.97 -14.97
CA LYS A 43 3.73 -7.05 -15.06
C LYS A 43 4.07 -7.51 -13.64
N ILE A 44 3.73 -8.74 -13.28
CA ILE A 44 3.97 -9.28 -11.95
C ILE A 44 5.29 -10.05 -11.88
N ASP A 45 6.03 -9.81 -10.80
CA ASP A 45 7.30 -10.45 -10.44
C ASP A 45 7.36 -10.68 -8.92
N GLU A 46 8.41 -11.33 -8.45
CA GLU A 46 8.62 -11.69 -7.05
C GLU A 46 8.69 -10.47 -6.11
N LYS A 47 9.08 -9.30 -6.60
CA LYS A 47 9.18 -8.09 -5.78
C LYS A 47 7.82 -7.40 -5.66
N ASN A 48 7.15 -7.18 -6.78
CA ASN A 48 5.91 -6.42 -6.79
C ASN A 48 4.69 -7.23 -6.30
N ILE A 49 4.77 -8.56 -6.31
CA ILE A 49 3.74 -9.40 -5.67
C ILE A 49 3.72 -9.22 -4.16
N ILE A 50 4.86 -8.97 -3.51
CA ILE A 50 4.92 -8.66 -2.08
C ILE A 50 4.21 -7.34 -1.79
N SER A 51 4.42 -6.32 -2.63
CA SER A 51 3.68 -5.05 -2.48
C SER A 51 2.17 -5.23 -2.63
N LEU A 52 1.71 -6.08 -3.57
CA LEU A 52 0.30 -6.41 -3.72
C LEU A 52 -0.24 -7.18 -2.50
N LEU A 53 0.57 -8.06 -1.91
CA LEU A 53 0.20 -8.82 -0.71
C LEU A 53 0.03 -7.92 0.51
N VAL A 54 0.94 -6.96 0.74
CA VAL A 54 0.81 -5.98 1.82
C VAL A 54 -0.44 -5.12 1.62
N GLU A 55 -0.72 -4.70 0.39
CA GLU A 55 -1.97 -3.98 0.09
C GLU A 55 -3.21 -4.83 0.35
N ALA A 56 -3.15 -6.12 0.03
CA ALA A 56 -4.23 -7.07 0.26
C ALA A 56 -4.46 -7.35 1.75
N GLU A 57 -3.38 -7.45 2.53
CA GLU A 57 -3.37 -7.58 3.98
C GLU A 57 -4.02 -6.37 4.65
N ASN A 58 -3.60 -5.16 4.28
CA ASN A 58 -4.18 -3.92 4.79
C ASN A 58 -5.70 -3.88 4.55
N ARG A 59 -6.16 -4.34 3.38
CA ARG A 59 -7.58 -4.43 3.05
C ARG A 59 -8.30 -5.46 3.90
N TYR A 60 -7.72 -6.64 4.07
CA TYR A 60 -8.28 -7.69 4.92
C TYR A 60 -8.43 -7.21 6.36
N PHE A 61 -7.37 -6.66 6.98
CA PHE A 61 -7.43 -6.18 8.35
C PHE A 61 -8.31 -4.94 8.52
N TYR A 62 -8.40 -4.07 7.52
CA TYR A 62 -9.38 -2.98 7.52
C TYR A 62 -10.81 -3.52 7.58
N THR A 63 -11.14 -4.51 6.74
CA THR A 63 -12.47 -5.12 6.76
C THR A 63 -12.71 -5.92 8.03
N LEU A 64 -11.69 -6.61 8.55
CA LEU A 64 -11.75 -7.35 9.81
C LEU A 64 -11.93 -6.40 10.99
N GLY A 65 -11.33 -5.21 10.99
CA GLY A 65 -11.57 -4.17 12.00
C GLY A 65 -12.98 -3.57 11.96
N GLY A 66 -13.77 -3.84 10.92
CA GLY A 66 -15.05 -3.18 10.69
C GLY A 66 -14.92 -1.85 9.94
N GLY A 67 -13.72 -1.52 9.46
CA GLY A 67 -13.39 -0.27 8.79
C GLY A 67 -13.18 0.88 9.77
N LYS A 68 -13.48 2.10 9.35
CA LYS A 68 -13.18 3.33 10.10
C LYS A 68 -14.35 3.83 10.95
N GLY A 69 -14.03 4.56 12.01
CA GLY A 69 -15.01 5.25 12.84
C GLY A 69 -15.55 4.40 13.99
N LYS A 70 -16.68 4.82 14.57
CA LYS A 70 -17.26 4.16 15.74
C LYS A 70 -17.92 2.84 15.35
N THR A 71 -17.63 1.80 16.13
CA THR A 71 -18.26 0.48 15.99
C THR A 71 -19.70 0.54 16.49
N GLU A 72 -20.64 0.17 15.63
CA GLU A 72 -22.04 -0.01 15.97
C GLU A 72 -22.35 -1.51 16.01
N VAL A 73 -22.92 -1.98 17.12
CA VAL A 73 -23.16 -3.40 17.38
C VAL A 73 -24.64 -3.73 17.53
N PHE A 74 -24.97 -5.00 17.29
CA PHE A 74 -26.31 -5.56 17.53
C PHE A 74 -26.20 -7.06 17.81
N ASN A 75 -27.24 -7.66 18.36
CA ASN A 75 -27.27 -9.08 18.67
C ASN A 75 -28.21 -9.84 17.71
N ILE A 76 -27.76 -11.00 17.24
CA ILE A 76 -28.62 -12.02 16.62
C ILE A 76 -28.42 -13.30 17.44
N LYS A 77 -29.47 -13.74 18.14
CA LYS A 77 -29.39 -14.86 19.08
C LYS A 77 -28.25 -14.61 20.10
N ASP A 78 -27.36 -15.58 20.29
CA ASP A 78 -26.26 -15.55 21.25
C ASP A 78 -24.96 -14.95 20.69
N SER A 79 -25.03 -14.26 19.54
CA SER A 79 -23.86 -13.66 18.89
C SER A 79 -24.01 -12.15 18.74
N GLN A 80 -23.00 -11.41 19.20
CA GLN A 80 -22.87 -9.99 18.92
C GLN A 80 -22.24 -9.80 17.53
N TYR A 81 -22.81 -8.92 16.75
CA TYR A 81 -22.34 -8.49 15.45
C TYR A 81 -21.95 -7.01 15.50
N ARG A 82 -21.05 -6.60 14.61
CA ARG A 82 -20.75 -5.19 14.33
C ARG A 82 -21.03 -4.87 12.87
N TYR A 83 -21.62 -3.71 12.61
CA TYR A 83 -21.72 -3.18 11.25
C TYR A 83 -20.36 -2.72 10.75
N LEU A 84 -20.16 -2.80 9.44
CA LEU A 84 -19.01 -2.17 8.80
C LEU A 84 -19.25 -0.66 8.62
N SER A 85 -18.15 0.09 8.56
CA SER A 85 -18.14 1.53 8.32
C SER A 85 -18.74 1.89 6.96
N SER A 86 -19.26 3.10 6.83
CA SER A 86 -20.08 3.53 5.69
C SER A 86 -19.40 3.47 4.31
N ASP A 87 -18.07 3.49 4.25
CA ASP A 87 -17.26 3.35 3.06
C ASP A 87 -17.18 1.90 2.53
N ILE A 88 -17.42 0.91 3.38
CA ILE A 88 -17.50 -0.52 3.03
C ILE A 88 -18.82 -1.17 3.48
N GLY A 89 -19.78 -0.37 3.96
CA GLY A 89 -20.98 -0.83 4.67
C GLY A 89 -22.08 -1.44 3.83
N THR A 90 -21.90 -1.59 2.52
CA THR A 90 -22.85 -2.28 1.63
C THR A 90 -22.10 -3.35 0.84
N ARG A 91 -22.80 -4.40 0.39
CA ARG A 91 -22.17 -5.49 -0.38
C ARG A 91 -21.37 -4.96 -1.56
N LYS A 92 -21.93 -4.01 -2.31
CA LYS A 92 -21.27 -3.37 -3.45
C LYS A 92 -19.98 -2.65 -3.03
N LYS A 93 -20.05 -1.79 -2.01
CA LYS A 93 -18.88 -1.03 -1.54
C LYS A 93 -17.76 -1.94 -1.03
N LEU A 94 -18.12 -2.98 -0.27
CA LEU A 94 -17.16 -3.97 0.23
C LEU A 94 -16.49 -4.73 -0.92
N LEU A 95 -17.28 -5.17 -1.90
CA LEU A 95 -16.77 -5.86 -3.09
C LEU A 95 -15.83 -4.95 -3.91
N ASP A 96 -16.24 -3.72 -4.20
CA ASP A 96 -15.44 -2.74 -4.92
C ASP A 96 -14.14 -2.41 -4.18
N TYR A 97 -14.18 -2.38 -2.84
CA TYR A 97 -13.00 -2.19 -2.00
C TYR A 97 -12.02 -3.37 -2.10
N LEU A 98 -12.49 -4.61 -2.01
CA LEU A 98 -11.64 -5.80 -2.08
C LEU A 98 -11.06 -6.01 -3.49
N MET A 99 -11.84 -5.75 -4.54
CA MET A 99 -11.45 -5.93 -5.94
C MET A 99 -10.27 -5.05 -6.41
N LYS A 100 -9.84 -4.09 -5.58
CA LYS A 100 -8.60 -3.33 -5.80
C LYS A 100 -7.34 -4.21 -5.68
N ALA A 101 -7.37 -5.27 -4.87
CA ALA A 101 -6.25 -6.20 -4.70
C ALA A 101 -6.61 -7.65 -5.09
N PHE A 102 -7.87 -8.03 -4.94
CA PHE A 102 -8.35 -9.39 -5.19
C PHE A 102 -9.15 -9.49 -6.49
N THR A 103 -9.30 -10.71 -7.00
CA THR A 103 -10.28 -11.00 -8.05
C THR A 103 -11.70 -10.90 -7.50
N LYS A 104 -12.70 -10.74 -8.39
CA LYS A 104 -14.12 -10.75 -7.98
C LYS A 104 -14.49 -12.03 -7.23
N GLU A 105 -14.11 -13.18 -7.76
CA GLU A 105 -14.40 -14.49 -7.18
C GLU A 105 -13.81 -14.65 -5.77
N ALA A 106 -12.53 -14.31 -5.59
CA ALA A 106 -11.88 -14.32 -4.28
C ALA A 106 -12.55 -13.37 -3.27
N SER A 107 -12.98 -12.20 -3.74
CA SER A 107 -13.69 -11.20 -2.93
C SER A 107 -15.08 -11.69 -2.53
N GLU A 108 -15.85 -12.24 -3.47
CA GLU A 108 -17.20 -12.73 -3.21
C GLU A 108 -17.19 -13.94 -2.26
N THR A 109 -16.18 -14.81 -2.40
CA THR A 109 -15.96 -15.93 -1.46
C THR A 109 -15.75 -15.40 -0.04
N TYR A 110 -14.83 -14.45 0.13
CA TYR A 110 -14.57 -13.85 1.44
C TYR A 110 -15.81 -13.15 2.03
N ILE A 111 -16.53 -12.38 1.21
CA ILE A 111 -17.74 -11.69 1.64
C ILE A 111 -18.76 -12.69 2.19
N LYS A 112 -18.98 -13.80 1.46
CA LYS A 112 -19.92 -14.86 1.84
C LYS A 112 -19.50 -15.58 3.13
N GLU A 113 -18.22 -15.83 3.32
CA GLU A 113 -17.70 -16.55 4.49
C GLU A 113 -17.76 -15.71 5.77
N ARG A 114 -17.68 -14.38 5.66
CA ARG A 114 -17.37 -13.52 6.81
C ARG A 114 -18.42 -12.49 7.18
N PHE A 115 -19.29 -12.15 6.25
CA PHE A 115 -20.22 -11.05 6.45
C PHE A 115 -21.64 -11.48 6.16
N ILE A 116 -22.57 -10.85 6.86
CA ILE A 116 -24.00 -10.92 6.61
C ILE A 116 -24.48 -9.55 6.15
N GLU A 117 -25.59 -9.52 5.44
CA GLU A 117 -26.34 -8.30 5.23
C GLU A 117 -27.48 -8.24 6.24
N TYR A 118 -27.52 -7.17 7.03
CA TYR A 118 -28.56 -6.96 8.04
C TYR A 118 -29.06 -5.52 7.92
N LYS A 119 -30.37 -5.37 7.67
CA LYS A 119 -31.02 -4.07 7.43
C LYS A 119 -30.31 -3.23 6.36
N GLY A 120 -29.88 -3.86 5.26
CA GLY A 120 -29.20 -3.22 4.13
C GLY A 120 -27.73 -2.84 4.38
N ARG A 121 -27.15 -3.24 5.52
CA ARG A 121 -25.77 -2.97 5.89
C ARG A 121 -24.98 -4.27 6.07
N MET A 122 -23.73 -4.26 5.62
CA MET A 122 -22.82 -5.38 5.89
C MET A 122 -22.43 -5.38 7.37
N ALA A 123 -22.41 -6.57 7.96
CA ALA A 123 -22.02 -6.80 9.33
C ALA A 123 -21.21 -8.10 9.46
N GLN A 124 -20.46 -8.23 10.55
CA GLN A 124 -19.69 -9.44 10.89
C GLN A 124 -19.76 -9.71 12.40
N VAL A 125 -19.55 -10.96 12.79
CA VAL A 125 -19.48 -11.36 14.22
C VAL A 125 -18.39 -10.56 14.92
N ASN A 126 -18.71 -9.98 16.08
CA ASN A 126 -17.78 -9.24 16.94
C ASN A 126 -16.78 -10.18 17.60
N ALA A 127 -15.65 -10.38 16.93
CA ALA A 127 -14.60 -11.29 17.34
C ALA A 127 -13.24 -10.81 16.82
N ASP A 128 -12.21 -11.10 17.59
CA ASP A 128 -10.82 -10.87 17.24
C ASP A 128 -10.28 -12.06 16.46
N LYS A 129 -9.69 -11.77 15.30
CA LYS A 129 -8.95 -12.74 14.50
C LYS A 129 -7.76 -12.03 13.85
N GLY A 130 -6.82 -12.82 13.39
CA GLY A 130 -5.65 -12.32 12.67
C GLY A 130 -4.45 -13.22 12.89
N ASN A 131 -3.34 -12.79 12.32
CA ASN A 131 -2.04 -13.39 12.51
C ASN A 131 -1.02 -12.26 12.69
N ILE A 132 0.15 -12.60 13.22
CA ILE A 132 1.25 -11.65 13.44
C ILE A 132 2.31 -11.73 12.33
N LEU A 133 2.02 -12.40 11.21
CA LEU A 133 2.99 -12.64 10.15
C LEU A 133 3.43 -11.33 9.48
N GLU A 134 4.70 -11.24 9.11
CA GLU A 134 5.27 -10.04 8.49
C GLU A 134 5.28 -10.16 6.96
N PHE A 135 4.13 -9.97 6.31
CA PHE A 135 4.00 -10.08 4.85
C PHE A 135 4.90 -9.10 4.09
N ASN A 136 5.22 -7.94 4.67
CA ASN A 136 6.16 -6.99 4.11
C ASN A 136 7.61 -7.50 4.03
N LYS A 137 7.95 -8.52 4.84
CA LYS A 137 9.25 -9.21 4.83
C LYS A 137 9.20 -10.58 4.14
N ALA A 138 8.05 -10.95 3.57
CA ALA A 138 7.91 -12.22 2.88
C ALA A 138 8.78 -12.27 1.62
N THR A 139 9.20 -13.49 1.28
CA THR A 139 9.82 -13.79 -0.02
C THR A 139 8.85 -14.58 -0.88
N ALA A 140 8.94 -14.40 -2.20
CA ALA A 140 8.10 -15.10 -3.17
C ALA A 140 8.96 -15.88 -4.16
N LYS A 141 8.53 -17.11 -4.48
CA LYS A 141 9.11 -17.94 -5.53
C LYS A 141 8.02 -18.35 -6.51
N LEU A 142 8.21 -18.04 -7.79
CA LEU A 142 7.30 -18.53 -8.83
C LEU A 142 7.38 -20.06 -8.90
N ILE A 143 6.23 -20.73 -8.75
CA ILE A 143 6.12 -22.19 -8.89
C ILE A 143 5.78 -22.55 -10.33
N LYS A 144 4.75 -21.89 -10.87
CA LYS A 144 4.28 -22.06 -12.25
C LYS A 144 3.49 -20.84 -12.70
N GLY A 145 3.39 -20.63 -14.01
CA GLY A 145 2.60 -19.53 -14.53
C GLY A 145 2.47 -19.49 -16.04
N SER A 146 1.56 -18.64 -16.46
CA SER A 146 1.28 -18.24 -17.83
C SER A 146 1.21 -16.71 -17.92
N SER A 147 0.80 -16.18 -19.08
CA SER A 147 0.58 -14.76 -19.28
C SER A 147 -0.62 -14.18 -18.49
N THR A 148 -1.54 -15.03 -18.03
CA THR A 148 -2.81 -14.63 -17.37
C THR A 148 -2.98 -15.19 -15.97
N MET A 149 -2.21 -16.19 -15.56
CA MET A 149 -2.27 -16.83 -14.25
C MET A 149 -0.87 -17.13 -13.74
N LYS A 150 -0.60 -16.93 -12.46
CA LYS A 150 0.64 -17.42 -11.83
C LYS A 150 0.37 -17.95 -10.43
N GLU A 151 1.23 -18.85 -9.99
CA GLU A 151 1.22 -19.45 -8.68
C GLU A 151 2.58 -19.25 -8.01
N TYR A 152 2.58 -18.67 -6.81
CA TYR A 152 3.78 -18.34 -6.05
C TYR A 152 3.76 -19.07 -4.71
N GLN A 153 4.92 -19.57 -4.29
CA GLN A 153 5.17 -19.97 -2.92
C GLN A 153 5.68 -18.75 -2.16
N LEU A 154 5.07 -18.46 -1.01
CA LEU A 154 5.48 -17.44 -0.07
C LEU A 154 6.20 -18.11 1.10
N SER A 155 7.26 -17.47 1.58
CA SER A 155 7.84 -17.72 2.89
C SER A 155 7.69 -16.46 3.72
N ILE A 156 6.87 -16.54 4.78
CA ILE A 156 6.40 -15.38 5.54
C ILE A 156 6.92 -15.50 6.97
N PRO A 157 7.81 -14.60 7.43
CA PRO A 157 8.39 -14.71 8.75
C PRO A 157 7.40 -14.28 9.85
N TYR A 158 7.65 -14.80 11.05
CA TYR A 158 7.11 -14.24 12.29
C TYR A 158 8.02 -13.09 12.78
N PRO A 159 7.49 -12.12 13.54
CA PRO A 159 8.27 -11.06 14.16
C PRO A 159 9.41 -11.66 14.98
N GLU A 160 10.58 -11.03 14.92
CA GLU A 160 11.76 -11.41 15.69
C GLU A 160 12.17 -12.89 15.54
N HIS A 161 11.76 -13.54 14.45
CA HIS A 161 12.01 -14.97 14.22
C HIS A 161 11.49 -15.87 15.35
N GLN A 162 10.39 -15.48 16.01
CA GLN A 162 9.76 -16.24 17.09
C GLN A 162 9.38 -17.68 16.68
N SER A 163 9.20 -17.94 15.38
CA SER A 163 8.98 -19.28 14.83
C SER A 163 9.55 -19.39 13.40
N LYS A 164 9.57 -20.62 12.87
CA LYS A 164 9.89 -20.87 11.47
C LYS A 164 8.90 -20.13 10.56
N PRO A 165 9.35 -19.61 9.40
CA PRO A 165 8.46 -18.94 8.45
C PRO A 165 7.28 -19.82 8.04
N GLU A 166 6.11 -19.21 7.91
CA GLU A 166 4.93 -19.87 7.37
C GLU A 166 5.03 -19.94 5.84
N ILE A 167 4.77 -21.13 5.29
CA ILE A 167 4.82 -21.37 3.85
C ILE A 167 3.40 -21.40 3.29
N LYS A 168 3.09 -20.45 2.41
CA LYS A 168 1.77 -20.36 1.75
C LYS A 168 1.90 -20.42 0.24
N THR A 169 0.92 -21.03 -0.43
CA THR A 169 0.81 -20.98 -1.89
C THR A 169 -0.31 -20.04 -2.28
N ILE A 170 -0.01 -19.07 -3.15
CA ILE A 170 -0.99 -18.11 -3.64
C ILE A 170 -1.14 -18.19 -5.15
N LYS A 171 -2.35 -17.90 -5.63
CA LYS A 171 -2.66 -17.74 -7.05
C LYS A 171 -2.94 -16.29 -7.34
N VAL A 172 -2.44 -15.81 -8.48
CA VAL A 172 -2.73 -14.47 -9.01
C VAL A 172 -3.25 -14.60 -10.44
N LYS A 173 -4.19 -13.72 -10.80
CA LYS A 173 -4.84 -13.68 -12.11
C LYS A 173 -4.74 -12.28 -12.70
N LYS A 174 -4.54 -12.21 -14.01
CA LYS A 174 -4.62 -10.95 -14.75
C LYS A 174 -6.09 -10.66 -15.11
N VAL A 175 -6.62 -9.54 -14.63
CA VAL A 175 -7.98 -9.06 -14.87
C VAL A 175 -7.88 -7.69 -15.49
N ASN A 176 -8.42 -7.51 -16.71
CA ASN A 176 -8.37 -6.25 -17.45
C ASN A 176 -6.95 -5.64 -17.53
N GLY A 177 -5.95 -6.48 -17.76
CA GLY A 177 -4.55 -6.07 -17.87
C GLY A 177 -3.81 -5.85 -16.54
N VAL A 178 -4.48 -5.99 -15.39
CA VAL A 178 -3.89 -5.78 -14.05
C VAL A 178 -3.91 -7.08 -13.25
N TRP A 179 -2.82 -7.36 -12.52
CA TRP A 179 -2.74 -8.53 -11.66
C TRP A 179 -3.50 -8.35 -10.35
N ARG A 180 -4.19 -9.42 -9.93
CA ARG A 180 -5.02 -9.50 -8.73
C ARG A 180 -4.80 -10.84 -8.04
N ILE A 181 -4.94 -10.87 -6.72
CA ILE A 181 -4.90 -12.11 -5.94
C ILE A 181 -6.17 -12.92 -6.17
N ALA A 182 -6.02 -14.17 -6.59
CA ALA A 182 -7.09 -15.12 -6.86
C ALA A 182 -7.34 -16.07 -5.67
N THR A 183 -6.42 -16.14 -4.71
CA THR A 183 -6.66 -16.80 -3.41
C THR A 183 -7.60 -15.94 -2.56
N SER A 184 -8.58 -16.54 -1.86
CA SER A 184 -9.47 -15.78 -0.99
C SER A 184 -8.72 -15.22 0.24
N PRO A 185 -9.09 -14.01 0.71
CA PRO A 185 -8.49 -13.40 1.89
C PRO A 185 -8.37 -14.33 3.12
N GLU A 186 -9.42 -15.07 3.50
CA GLU A 186 -9.41 -15.96 4.68
C GLU A 186 -8.45 -17.15 4.57
N LYS A 187 -8.09 -17.57 3.35
CA LYS A 187 -7.07 -18.61 3.17
C LYS A 187 -5.66 -18.04 3.27
N LEU A 188 -5.53 -16.73 3.11
CA LEU A 188 -4.26 -16.03 3.05
C LEU A 188 -3.86 -15.45 4.41
N PHE A 189 -4.80 -14.84 5.13
CA PHE A 189 -4.58 -14.09 6.37
C PHE A 189 -5.43 -14.64 7.53
#